data_AF-A0A512MI96-F1
#
_entry.id   AF-A0A512MI96-F1
#
_cell.length_a   1.000
_cell.length_b   1.000
_cell.length_c   1.000
_cell.angle_alpha   90.00
_cell.angle_beta   90.00
_cell.angle_gamma   90.00
#
_symmetry.space_group_name_H-M   'P 1'
#
loop_
_entity.id
_entity.type
_entity.pdbx_description
1 polymer ?
#
loop_
_entity_poly.entity_id
_entity_poly.type
_entity_poly.pdbx_seq_one_letter_code
_entity_poly.pdbx_strand_id
1 'polypeptide(L)'
;MNTTKAEEAQDTLQMYVNDMLAVEQDTAKAIASQSEDANVLKMPAANLVRELASAAQARVQALDSLSNEMGGGVGKAMKEAVASVAGALAGLYGKVRTHPVSRMLRDDYVALSLAVEGYSMLHTTALALGHTRVAALAERHMREITPQVMRLAKAIPPVVVAELAKDFPELDPSAANRGAVACQEAWRQ
;
A
#
# COMPACT_ATOMS: atom_id res chain seq x y z
N MET A 1 -33.98 17.55 7.38
CA MET A 1 -33.08 18.37 8.21
C MET A 1 -31.93 18.80 7.32
N ASN A 2 -31.59 20.09 7.29
CA ASN A 2 -30.40 20.55 6.56
C ASN A 2 -29.17 20.23 7.41
N THR A 3 -28.24 19.45 6.85
CA THR A 3 -26.92 19.19 7.43
C THR A 3 -26.13 20.50 7.48
N THR A 4 -25.40 20.74 8.55
CA THR A 4 -24.53 21.91 8.69
C THR A 4 -23.23 21.71 7.91
N LYS A 5 -22.57 22.80 7.49
CA LYS A 5 -21.25 22.71 6.81
C LYS A 5 -20.18 21.99 7.65
N ALA A 6 -20.30 22.04 8.97
CA ALA A 6 -19.38 21.35 9.87
C ALA A 6 -19.59 19.83 9.84
N GLU A 7 -20.85 19.38 9.81
CA GLU A 7 -21.21 17.97 9.64
C GLU A 7 -20.78 17.46 8.26
N GLU A 8 -21.00 18.23 7.19
CA GLU A 8 -20.53 17.87 5.83
C GLU A 8 -19.00 17.72 5.75
N ALA A 9 -18.25 18.59 6.44
CA ALA A 9 -16.79 18.50 6.53
C ALA A 9 -16.34 17.24 7.29
N GLN A 10 -17.02 16.91 8.38
CA GLN A 10 -16.74 15.71 9.16
C GLN A 10 -17.05 14.42 8.37
N ASP A 11 -18.20 14.38 7.69
CA ASP A 11 -18.59 13.25 6.83
C ASP A 11 -17.57 13.03 5.70
N THR A 12 -17.11 14.12 5.08
CA THR A 12 -16.06 14.07 4.04
C THR A 12 -14.77 13.47 4.58
N LEU A 13 -14.29 13.91 5.75
CA LEU A 13 -13.07 13.37 6.35
C LEU A 13 -13.24 11.90 6.74
N GLN A 14 -14.39 11.54 7.30
CA GLN A 14 -14.66 10.16 7.69
C GLN A 14 -14.68 9.22 6.48
N MET A 15 -15.23 9.68 5.35
CA MET A 15 -15.17 8.94 4.08
C MET A 15 -13.72 8.67 3.67
N TYR A 16 -12.86 9.68 3.56
CA TYR A 16 -11.46 9.50 3.16
C TYR A 16 -10.65 8.65 4.16
N VAL A 17 -10.89 8.78 5.47
CA VAL A 17 -10.24 7.94 6.48
C VAL A 17 -10.64 6.47 6.30
N ASN A 18 -11.93 6.21 6.05
CA ASN A 18 -12.44 4.86 5.82
C ASN A 18 -11.95 4.27 4.49
N ASP A 19 -11.84 5.07 3.42
CA ASP A 19 -11.23 4.65 2.16
C ASP A 19 -9.79 4.20 2.38
N MET A 20 -9.00 5.00 3.11
CA MET A 20 -7.61 4.64 3.44
C MET A 20 -7.50 3.42 4.36
N LEU A 21 -8.43 3.26 5.30
CA LEU A 21 -8.49 2.07 6.15
C LEU A 21 -8.74 0.81 5.31
N ALA A 22 -9.65 0.87 4.34
CA ALA A 22 -9.90 -0.23 3.43
C ALA A 22 -8.67 -0.56 2.56
N VAL A 23 -8.01 0.45 1.97
CA VAL A 23 -6.75 0.27 1.22
C VAL A 23 -5.71 -0.50 2.05
N GLU A 24 -5.49 -0.04 3.28
CA GLU A 24 -4.44 -0.59 4.15
C GLU A 24 -4.81 -1.97 4.68
N GLN A 25 -6.09 -2.26 4.94
CA GLN A 25 -6.54 -3.58 5.35
C GLN A 25 -6.30 -4.62 4.26
N ASP A 26 -6.70 -4.32 3.02
CA ASP A 26 -6.49 -5.22 1.89
C ASP A 26 -4.99 -5.41 1.59
N THR A 27 -4.22 -4.32 1.62
CA THR A 27 -2.76 -4.35 1.44
C THR A 27 -2.08 -5.16 2.54
N ALA A 28 -2.40 -4.91 3.81
CA ALA A 28 -1.82 -5.62 4.95
C ALA A 28 -2.14 -7.12 4.90
N LYS A 29 -3.39 -7.48 4.56
CA LYS A 29 -3.80 -8.87 4.39
C LYS A 29 -3.02 -9.56 3.28
N ALA A 30 -2.87 -8.91 2.13
CA ALA A 30 -2.11 -9.45 1.01
C ALA A 30 -0.65 -9.66 1.43
N ILE A 31 0.05 -8.61 1.85
CA ILE A 31 1.49 -8.68 2.19
C ILE A 31 1.75 -9.65 3.35
N ALA A 32 0.86 -9.74 4.34
CA ALA A 32 0.98 -10.73 5.42
C ALA A 32 0.96 -12.16 4.86
N SER A 33 0.02 -12.49 3.98
CA SER A 33 -0.01 -13.80 3.32
C SER A 33 1.25 -14.07 2.49
N GLN A 34 1.81 -13.06 1.83
CA GLN A 34 3.04 -13.21 1.06
C GLN A 34 4.25 -13.44 1.98
N SER A 35 4.27 -12.81 3.16
CA SER A 35 5.37 -12.93 4.12
C SER A 35 5.55 -14.35 4.68
N GLU A 36 4.49 -15.16 4.59
CA GLU A 36 4.44 -16.57 5.00
C GLU A 36 4.60 -17.54 3.82
N ASP A 37 4.62 -17.06 2.57
CA ASP A 37 4.71 -17.89 1.38
C ASP A 37 6.12 -18.49 1.20
N ALA A 38 6.19 -19.82 1.07
CA ALA A 38 7.45 -20.55 0.96
C ALA A 38 8.30 -20.14 -0.27
N ASN A 39 7.69 -19.66 -1.36
CA ASN A 39 8.40 -19.13 -2.51
C ASN A 39 9.03 -17.78 -2.18
N VAL A 40 8.30 -16.90 -1.49
CA VAL A 40 8.81 -15.60 -1.04
C VAL A 40 9.95 -15.78 -0.05
N LEU A 41 9.81 -16.71 0.90
CA LEU A 41 10.82 -17.00 1.93
C LEU A 41 12.18 -17.46 1.35
N LYS A 42 12.19 -18.01 0.13
CA LYS A 42 13.41 -18.42 -0.58
C LYS A 42 14.03 -17.30 -1.42
N MET A 43 13.35 -16.16 -1.57
CA MET A 43 13.81 -15.05 -2.39
C MET A 43 14.62 -14.04 -1.57
N PRO A 44 15.51 -13.26 -2.21
CA PRO A 44 16.25 -12.18 -1.56
C PRO A 44 15.36 -11.12 -0.87
N ALA A 45 14.10 -10.98 -1.29
CA ALA A 45 13.17 -9.99 -0.77
C ALA A 45 12.42 -10.42 0.51
N ALA A 46 12.62 -11.63 1.03
CA ALA A 46 11.83 -12.17 2.15
C ALA A 46 11.76 -11.26 3.39
N ASN A 47 12.89 -10.66 3.78
CA ASN A 47 12.93 -9.74 4.94
C ASN A 47 12.19 -8.43 4.66
N LEU A 48 12.30 -7.89 3.43
CA LEU A 48 11.56 -6.71 3.03
C LEU A 48 10.04 -6.97 3.14
N VAL A 49 9.54 -8.10 2.63
CA VAL A 49 8.12 -8.43 2.68
C VAL A 49 7.61 -8.52 4.13
N ARG A 50 8.39 -9.13 5.05
CA ARG A 50 8.03 -9.17 6.49
C ARG A 50 7.98 -7.79 7.14
N GLU A 51 8.94 -6.92 6.82
CA GLU A 51 8.95 -5.54 7.29
C GLU A 51 7.74 -4.75 6.77
N LEU A 52 7.38 -4.94 5.50
CA LEU A 52 6.19 -4.33 4.89
C LEU A 52 4.90 -4.81 5.55
N ALA A 53 4.77 -6.11 5.83
CA ALA A 53 3.60 -6.68 6.51
C ALA A 53 3.40 -6.03 7.89
N SER A 54 4.49 -5.94 8.67
CA SER A 54 4.46 -5.35 10.01
C SER A 54 4.09 -3.87 9.96
N ALA A 55 4.67 -3.12 9.01
CA ALA A 55 4.37 -1.70 8.85
C ALA A 55 2.92 -1.46 8.39
N ALA A 56 2.41 -2.26 7.45
CA ALA A 56 1.03 -2.15 6.99
C ALA A 56 0.01 -2.42 8.11
N GLN A 57 0.26 -3.44 8.95
CA GLN A 57 -0.58 -3.70 10.13
C GLN A 57 -0.58 -2.54 11.13
N ALA A 58 0.58 -1.91 11.36
CA ALA A 58 0.65 -0.74 12.23
C ALA A 58 -0.18 0.45 11.70
N ARG A 59 -0.19 0.66 10.37
CA ARG A 59 -1.03 1.71 9.75
C ARG A 59 -2.53 1.39 9.84
N VAL A 60 -2.92 0.14 9.63
CA VAL A 60 -4.31 -0.32 9.85
C VAL A 60 -4.75 0.00 11.28
N GLN A 61 -3.95 -0.33 12.29
CA GLN A 61 -4.29 -0.05 13.69
C GLN A 61 -4.46 1.45 13.98
N ALA A 62 -3.59 2.28 13.40
CA ALA A 62 -3.66 3.73 13.57
C ALA A 62 -4.91 4.34 12.91
N LEU A 63 -5.26 3.90 11.70
CA LEU A 63 -6.46 4.35 11.00
C LEU A 63 -7.75 3.84 11.64
N ASP A 64 -7.78 2.59 12.11
CA ASP A 64 -8.92 2.02 12.80
C ASP A 64 -9.22 2.79 14.10
N SER A 65 -8.18 3.09 14.88
CA SER A 65 -8.30 3.93 16.08
C SER A 65 -8.86 5.32 15.75
N LEU A 66 -8.32 5.98 14.71
CA LEU A 66 -8.82 7.28 14.27
C LEU A 66 -10.28 7.22 13.80
N SER A 67 -10.64 6.22 13.00
CA SER A 67 -12.01 6.05 12.48
C SER A 67 -13.02 5.85 13.62
N ASN A 68 -12.68 5.02 14.61
CA ASN A 68 -13.50 4.81 15.80
C ASN A 68 -13.72 6.11 16.60
N GLU A 69 -12.65 6.89 16.80
CA GLU A 69 -12.72 8.17 17.51
C GLU A 69 -13.52 9.26 16.77
N MET A 70 -13.59 9.21 15.44
CA MET A 70 -14.42 10.12 14.64
C MET A 70 -15.92 9.80 14.70
N GLY A 71 -16.34 8.91 15.60
CA GLY A 71 -17.73 8.50 15.80
C GLY A 71 -18.09 7.25 15.01
N GLY A 72 -17.16 6.29 14.95
CA GLY A 72 -17.30 5.00 14.26
C GLY A 72 -18.54 4.22 14.71
N GLY A 73 -19.66 4.51 14.05
CA GLY A 73 -20.84 3.66 13.97
C GLY A 73 -21.12 3.43 12.50
N VAL A 74 -21.35 2.17 12.14
CA VAL A 74 -21.63 1.65 10.79
C VAL A 74 -22.76 2.43 10.10
N GLY A 75 -22.43 3.58 9.54
CA GLY A 75 -23.30 4.46 8.78
C GLY A 75 -23.19 4.20 7.28
N LYS A 76 -24.06 4.86 6.50
CA LYS A 76 -24.14 4.76 5.04
C LYS A 76 -22.80 5.08 4.34
N ALA A 77 -22.00 6.00 4.91
CA ALA A 77 -20.67 6.38 4.41
C ALA A 77 -19.65 5.22 4.42
N MET A 78 -19.71 4.31 5.40
CA MET A 78 -18.82 3.13 5.44
C MET A 78 -19.16 2.13 4.33
N LYS A 79 -20.43 2.02 3.94
CA LYS A 79 -20.86 1.13 2.84
C LYS A 79 -20.47 1.65 1.45
N GLU A 80 -20.40 2.97 1.29
CA GLU A 80 -20.06 3.62 0.01
C GLU A 80 -18.53 3.68 -0.22
N ALA A 81 -17.75 3.94 0.85
CA ALA A 81 -16.28 3.94 0.85
C ALA A 81 -15.66 2.57 0.44
N VAL A 82 -16.22 1.47 0.97
CA VAL A 82 -15.71 0.11 0.71
C VAL A 82 -15.84 -0.29 -0.78
N ALA A 83 -16.77 0.30 -1.54
CA ALA A 83 -17.06 -0.17 -2.90
C ALA A 83 -16.07 0.33 -3.98
N SER A 84 -15.46 1.51 -3.82
CA SER A 84 -14.63 2.13 -4.87
C SER A 84 -13.17 1.65 -4.83
N VAL A 85 -12.59 1.53 -3.64
CA VAL A 85 -11.21 1.08 -3.41
C VAL A 85 -11.06 -0.44 -3.61
N ALA A 86 -12.03 -1.22 -3.11
CA ALA A 86 -11.95 -2.67 -3.16
C ALA A 86 -11.84 -3.20 -4.59
N GLY A 87 -12.43 -2.52 -5.59
CA GLY A 87 -12.35 -2.92 -6.99
C GLY A 87 -10.93 -2.89 -7.57
N ALA A 88 -10.11 -1.91 -7.20
CA ALA A 88 -8.75 -1.75 -7.71
C ALA A 88 -7.78 -2.78 -7.12
N LEU A 89 -7.83 -2.98 -5.79
CA LEU A 89 -6.97 -3.95 -5.11
C LEU A 89 -7.42 -5.39 -5.33
N ALA A 90 -8.73 -5.67 -5.43
CA ALA A 90 -9.22 -7.01 -5.77
C ALA A 90 -8.81 -7.45 -7.19
N GLY A 91 -8.56 -6.51 -8.12
CA GLY A 91 -8.00 -6.81 -9.43
C GLY A 91 -6.52 -7.23 -9.39
N LEU A 92 -5.74 -6.62 -8.49
CA LEU A 92 -4.32 -6.93 -8.26
C LEU A 92 -4.13 -8.24 -7.50
N TYR A 93 -4.83 -8.38 -6.38
CA TYR A 93 -4.72 -9.53 -5.47
C TYR A 93 -5.73 -10.65 -5.77
N GLY A 94 -6.48 -10.51 -6.86
CA GLY A 94 -7.51 -11.46 -7.29
C GLY A 94 -6.95 -12.78 -7.82
N LYS A 95 -7.36 -13.87 -7.16
CA LYS A 95 -7.02 -15.29 -7.38
C LYS A 95 -5.65 -15.69 -6.83
N VAL A 96 -5.68 -16.61 -5.86
CA VAL A 96 -4.55 -17.46 -5.47
C VAL A 96 -4.03 -18.14 -6.73
N ARG A 97 -3.03 -17.54 -7.35
CA ARG A 97 -2.27 -18.08 -8.46
C ARG A 97 -0.85 -18.24 -7.95
N THR A 98 -0.20 -19.31 -8.38
CA THR A 98 1.25 -19.44 -8.39
C THR A 98 1.84 -18.38 -9.32
N HIS A 99 1.81 -17.12 -8.89
CA HIS A 99 2.46 -16.03 -9.57
C HIS A 99 3.92 -15.97 -9.15
N PRO A 100 4.84 -15.59 -10.05
CA PRO A 100 6.20 -15.24 -9.66
C PRO A 100 6.17 -14.19 -8.52
N VAL A 101 7.05 -14.35 -7.54
CA VAL A 101 7.31 -13.39 -6.45
C VAL A 101 7.58 -11.99 -7.00
N SER A 102 8.25 -11.87 -8.15
CA SER A 102 8.46 -10.57 -8.81
C SER A 102 7.14 -9.85 -9.15
N ARG A 103 6.07 -10.57 -9.51
CA ARG A 103 4.74 -9.98 -9.73
C ARG A 103 4.07 -9.58 -8.42
N MET A 104 4.23 -10.38 -7.38
CA MET A 104 3.72 -10.06 -6.04
C MET A 104 4.32 -8.75 -5.52
N LEU A 105 5.65 -8.59 -5.63
CA LEU A 105 6.34 -7.35 -5.27
C LEU A 105 5.92 -6.14 -6.12
N ARG A 106 5.61 -6.35 -7.40
CA ARG A 106 5.05 -5.31 -8.27
C ARG A 106 3.66 -4.90 -7.77
N ASP A 107 2.82 -5.86 -7.42
CA ASP A 107 1.46 -5.57 -6.95
C ASP A 107 1.50 -4.80 -5.62
N ASP A 108 2.41 -5.16 -4.72
CA ASP A 108 2.68 -4.39 -3.50
C ASP A 108 3.20 -2.97 -3.81
N TYR A 109 4.07 -2.82 -4.80
CA TYR A 109 4.54 -1.50 -5.26
C TYR A 109 3.37 -0.63 -5.72
N VAL A 110 2.46 -1.20 -6.50
CA VAL A 110 1.28 -0.48 -7.01
C VAL A 110 0.33 -0.12 -5.86
N ALA A 111 0.04 -1.06 -4.97
CA ALA A 111 -0.84 -0.83 -3.82
C ALA A 111 -0.29 0.25 -2.88
N LEU A 112 1.01 0.21 -2.56
CA LEU A 112 1.64 1.22 -1.72
C LEU A 112 1.76 2.58 -2.43
N SER A 113 1.98 2.62 -3.74
CA SER A 113 1.95 3.88 -4.50
C SER A 113 0.55 4.49 -4.52
N LEU A 114 -0.49 3.66 -4.69
CA LEU A 114 -1.88 4.10 -4.57
C LEU A 114 -2.17 4.64 -3.16
N ALA A 115 -1.66 3.99 -2.11
CA ALA A 115 -1.82 4.45 -0.74
C ALA A 115 -1.16 5.82 -0.53
N VAL A 116 0.03 6.07 -1.09
CA VAL A 116 0.70 7.38 -1.04
C VAL A 116 -0.19 8.48 -1.62
N GLU A 117 -0.77 8.25 -2.80
CA GLU A 117 -1.68 9.22 -3.42
C GLU A 117 -2.97 9.41 -2.61
N GLY A 118 -3.54 8.33 -2.08
CA GLY A 118 -4.71 8.40 -1.18
C GLY A 118 -4.43 9.20 0.09
N TYR A 119 -3.26 9.03 0.72
CA TYR A 119 -2.85 9.86 1.86
C TYR A 119 -2.59 11.31 1.47
N SER A 120 -2.05 11.57 0.27
CA SER A 120 -1.88 12.94 -0.24
C SER A 120 -3.23 13.67 -0.36
N MET A 121 -4.25 12.97 -0.89
CA MET A 121 -5.62 13.48 -0.97
C MET A 121 -6.23 13.71 0.43
N LEU A 122 -6.10 12.74 1.33
CA LEU A 122 -6.59 12.85 2.71
C LEU A 122 -5.89 13.99 3.47
N HIS A 123 -4.57 14.10 3.36
CA HIS A 123 -3.78 15.15 3.99
C HIS A 123 -4.23 16.53 3.52
N THR A 124 -4.34 16.72 2.20
CA THR A 124 -4.78 17.97 1.60
C THR A 124 -6.19 18.35 2.05
N THR A 125 -7.11 17.37 2.07
CA THR A 125 -8.50 17.56 2.53
C THR A 125 -8.54 17.96 4.00
N ALA A 126 -7.77 17.28 4.85
CA ALA A 126 -7.69 17.59 6.28
C ALA A 126 -7.08 18.98 6.54
N LEU A 127 -6.06 19.39 5.80
CA LEU A 127 -5.52 20.75 5.88
C LEU A 127 -6.57 21.79 5.47
N ALA A 128 -7.27 21.58 4.35
CA ALA A 128 -8.29 22.49 3.85
C ALA A 128 -9.47 22.67 4.83
N LEU A 129 -9.80 21.63 5.58
CA LEU A 129 -10.87 21.63 6.59
C LEU A 129 -10.39 21.97 8.01
N GLY A 130 -9.10 22.30 8.20
CA GLY A 130 -8.54 22.67 9.50
C GLY A 130 -8.37 21.51 10.49
N HIS A 131 -8.41 20.26 10.03
CA HIS A 131 -8.39 19.06 10.86
C HIS A 131 -6.96 18.52 11.07
N THR A 132 -6.19 19.24 11.89
CA THR A 132 -4.73 19.05 12.07
C THR A 132 -4.32 17.62 12.43
N ARG A 133 -5.09 16.92 13.27
CA ARG A 133 -4.77 15.55 13.67
C ARG A 133 -4.82 14.56 12.52
N VAL A 134 -5.83 14.68 11.64
CA VAL A 134 -6.00 13.81 10.47
C VAL A 134 -4.91 14.13 9.44
N ALA A 135 -4.62 15.42 9.23
CA ALA A 135 -3.53 15.87 8.37
C ALA A 135 -2.18 15.28 8.82
N ALA A 136 -1.86 15.36 10.11
CA ALA A 136 -0.61 14.82 10.65
C ALA A 136 -0.51 13.29 10.51
N LEU A 137 -1.62 12.56 10.69
CA LEU A 137 -1.65 11.12 10.49
C LEU A 137 -1.35 10.76 9.03
N ALA A 138 -2.05 11.40 8.09
CA ALA A 138 -1.89 11.16 6.67
C ALA A 138 -0.47 11.48 6.18
N GLU A 139 0.11 12.60 6.63
CA GLU A 139 1.50 12.96 6.32
C GLU A 139 2.48 11.89 6.83
N ARG A 140 2.28 11.44 8.07
CA ARG A 140 3.16 10.43 8.68
C ARG A 140 3.14 9.13 7.86
N HIS A 141 1.96 8.62 7.52
CA HIS A 141 1.85 7.39 6.73
C HIS A 141 2.41 7.56 5.32
N MET A 142 2.19 8.71 4.67
CA MET A 142 2.84 9.02 3.39
C MET A 142 4.37 8.93 3.50
N ARG A 143 4.98 9.56 4.52
CA ARG A 143 6.44 9.52 4.76
C ARG A 143 6.96 8.13 5.12
N GLU A 144 6.15 7.30 5.77
CA GLU A 144 6.50 5.90 6.07
C GLU A 144 6.49 5.02 4.80
N ILE A 145 5.54 5.25 3.88
CA ILE A 145 5.35 4.41 2.69
C ILE A 145 6.31 4.77 1.56
N THR A 146 6.63 6.05 1.33
CA THR A 146 7.54 6.46 0.23
C THR A 146 8.86 5.67 0.19
N PRO A 147 9.62 5.49 1.29
CA PRO A 147 10.84 4.69 1.25
C PRO A 147 10.56 3.20 1.00
N GLN A 148 9.40 2.68 1.38
CA GLN A 148 8.99 1.29 1.13
C GLN A 148 8.78 1.04 -0.37
N VAL A 149 8.09 1.94 -1.07
CA VAL A 149 7.89 1.91 -2.53
C VAL A 149 9.24 1.85 -3.25
N MET A 150 10.19 2.70 -2.84
CA MET A 150 11.54 2.72 -3.42
C MET A 150 12.32 1.44 -3.16
N ARG A 151 12.15 0.82 -1.98
CA ARG A 151 12.79 -0.47 -1.65
C ARG A 151 12.21 -1.62 -2.48
N LEU A 152 10.89 -1.64 -2.72
CA LEU A 152 10.25 -2.60 -3.60
C LEU A 152 10.77 -2.49 -5.03
N ALA A 153 10.82 -1.28 -5.59
CA ALA A 153 11.35 -1.05 -6.93
C ALA A 153 12.79 -1.58 -7.10
N LYS A 154 13.63 -1.43 -6.06
CA LYS A 154 15.00 -1.96 -6.02
C LYS A 154 15.07 -3.48 -5.82
N ALA A 155 14.08 -4.08 -5.16
CA ALA A 155 14.05 -5.50 -4.85
C ALA A 155 13.52 -6.36 -6.01
N ILE A 156 12.72 -5.80 -6.92
CA ILE A 156 12.14 -6.53 -8.05
C ILE A 156 13.22 -7.13 -8.98
N PRO A 157 14.23 -6.39 -9.49
CA PRO A 157 15.24 -6.95 -10.39
C PRO A 157 16.02 -8.17 -9.87
N PRO A 158 16.57 -8.17 -8.62
CA PRO A 158 17.23 -9.36 -8.10
C PRO A 158 16.28 -10.55 -7.90
N VAL A 159 15.00 -10.31 -7.61
CA VAL A 159 13.99 -11.38 -7.54
C VAL A 159 13.72 -11.98 -8.93
N VAL A 160 13.59 -11.15 -9.97
CA VAL A 160 13.42 -11.64 -11.35
C VAL A 160 14.58 -12.55 -11.76
N VAL A 161 15.82 -12.16 -11.45
CA VAL A 161 17.00 -13.00 -11.74
C VAL A 161 16.98 -14.30 -10.93
N ALA A 162 16.62 -14.24 -9.64
CA ALA A 162 16.50 -15.43 -8.79
C ALA A 162 15.40 -16.41 -9.26
N GLU A 163 14.34 -15.90 -9.87
CA GLU A 163 13.30 -16.71 -10.48
C GLU A 163 13.77 -17.39 -11.76
N LEU A 164 14.43 -16.65 -12.65
CA LEU A 164 15.00 -17.20 -13.89
C LEU A 164 16.06 -18.27 -13.63
N ALA A 165 16.84 -18.13 -12.55
CA ALA A 165 17.90 -19.07 -12.20
C ALA A 165 17.41 -20.50 -11.92
N LYS A 166 16.09 -20.68 -11.70
CA LYS A 166 15.46 -21.99 -11.53
C LYS A 166 15.42 -22.79 -12.83
N ASP A 167 15.26 -22.10 -13.96
CA ASP A 167 15.05 -22.71 -15.28
C ASP A 167 16.26 -22.53 -16.20
N PHE A 168 17.11 -21.54 -15.92
CA PHE A 168 18.25 -21.17 -16.76
C PHE A 168 19.55 -21.13 -15.94
N PRO A 169 20.50 -22.06 -16.15
CA PRO A 169 21.72 -22.16 -15.36
C PRO A 169 22.77 -21.10 -15.70
N GLU A 170 22.72 -20.53 -16.91
CA GLU A 170 23.67 -19.52 -17.39
C GLU A 170 22.96 -18.16 -17.49
N LEU A 171 23.05 -17.36 -16.42
CA LEU A 171 22.52 -16.00 -16.39
C LEU A 171 23.65 -14.98 -16.27
N ASP A 172 23.47 -13.82 -16.88
CA ASP A 172 24.37 -12.66 -16.69
C ASP A 172 24.29 -12.17 -15.23
N PRO A 173 25.36 -12.28 -14.44
CA PRO A 173 25.36 -11.88 -13.03
C PRO A 173 25.17 -10.37 -12.84
N SER A 174 25.36 -9.56 -13.89
CA SER A 174 25.17 -8.11 -13.85
C SER A 174 23.72 -7.66 -14.12
N ALA A 175 22.85 -8.57 -14.60
CA ALA A 175 21.51 -8.24 -15.09
C ALA A 175 20.63 -7.55 -14.03
N ALA A 176 20.65 -8.04 -12.78
CA ALA A 176 19.87 -7.46 -11.69
C ALA A 176 20.28 -6.00 -11.42
N ASN A 177 21.58 -5.73 -11.36
CA ASN A 177 22.10 -4.39 -11.11
C ASN A 177 21.80 -3.45 -12.27
N ARG A 178 22.05 -3.88 -13.51
CA ARG A 178 21.75 -3.08 -14.72
C ARG A 178 20.26 -2.74 -14.81
N GLY A 179 19.37 -3.69 -14.52
CA GLY A 179 17.93 -3.47 -14.49
C GLY A 179 17.52 -2.47 -13.40
N ALA A 180 18.08 -2.60 -12.19
CA ALA A 180 17.80 -1.68 -11.08
C ALA A 180 18.28 -0.24 -11.38
N VAL A 181 19.47 -0.09 -11.97
CA VAL A 181 20.02 1.22 -12.36
C VAL A 181 19.17 1.86 -13.45
N ALA A 182 18.85 1.12 -14.52
CA ALA A 182 18.04 1.64 -15.62
C ALA A 182 16.66 2.12 -15.14
N CYS A 183 16.03 1.38 -14.22
CA CYS A 183 14.76 1.80 -13.62
C CYS A 183 14.92 3.11 -12.83
N GLN A 184 15.94 3.23 -11.98
CA GLN A 184 16.18 4.45 -11.20
C GLN A 184 16.52 5.66 -12.07
N GLU A 185 17.27 5.47 -13.14
CA GLU A 185 17.59 6.53 -14.09
C GLU A 185 16.35 7.03 -14.84
N ALA A 186 15.42 6.12 -15.18
CA ALA A 186 14.16 6.50 -15.80
C ALA A 186 13.32 7.44 -14.92
N TRP A 187 13.37 7.29 -13.59
CA TRP A 187 12.66 8.16 -12.63
C TRP A 187 13.32 9.53 -12.42
N ARG A 188 14.54 9.76 -12.94
CA ARG A 188 15.30 11.01 -12.77
C ARG A 188 15.23 11.94 -13.99
N GLN A 189 14.52 11.54 -15.04
CA GLN A 189 14.30 12.34 -16.25
C GLN A 189 13.15 13.31 -16.04
#